data_AF-A0A0P4W5W9-F1
#
_entry.id   AF-A0A0P4W5W9-F1
#
_cell.length_a   1.000
_cell.length_b   1.000
_cell.length_c   1.000
_cell.angle_alpha   90.00
_cell.angle_beta   90.00
_cell.angle_gamma   90.00
#
_symmetry.space_group_name_H-M   'P 1'
#
loop_
_entity.id
_entity.type
_entity.pdbx_description
1 polymer ?
#
loop_
_entity_poly.entity_id
_entity_poly.type
_entity_poly.pdbx_seq_one_letter_code
_entity_poly.pdbx_strand_id
1 'polypeptide(L)'
;MPLLKAAEPGGLDPTVLDMKRVCAPPISGETQRTSLIAKAVRTTLVLVTVVVLTGLPVTRGQNLTLQHELFPNPDDQHSEKTNASQRFLSHRQGYEAKYFKCRCEGNQAWNGSDCVDTLTRVVVTNPDTGITQMSLTDDFAGVTVRNVVCPWDHVKMYFGLNSDPAHQFTLLPKGTLSWHQRDYEHYCIDHVLNAEGVPIIWEARVCIPPPTVPRCCLNAQDGSFPCGDDFLYDFSPPIKIDETFVNWPEVTTVAGRKCEQNEKEFTFPLNTGKSHLFYESGAVSIAWTAHYFPKETQQEGFCVRRDERGGYVATICHEDQAAVHQNSCGNVTCVRKCCPEGQIHSEGTDCLPVKHESQLWKPNFVDTNLTNVTLSGNLTILYGRPQCSLYLADPSENENDKFYLFENGDLFSPASNDRDPPTRYCVDSFVTADNTIVTKALICFAEVGTNMEPVCTNAKHTVYPALLLVSTVFLGITLFIYLSVPDLRGKLHGRCLISLASAFFVAFLLMSISYLTNTPLSPGICTTIGKDTSQYVIVKHAIGVCKIATW
;
A
#
# COMPACT_ATOMS: atom_id res chain seq x y z
N MET A 1 31.89 -81.56 19.87
CA MET A 1 32.61 -81.72 21.15
C MET A 1 34.10 -81.73 20.85
N PRO A 2 34.98 -81.04 21.61
CA PRO A 2 34.74 -79.96 22.58
C PRO A 2 35.67 -78.71 22.41
N LEU A 3 35.21 -77.52 22.89
CA LEU A 3 35.77 -76.62 23.95
C LEU A 3 37.02 -75.79 23.58
N LEU A 4 37.20 -74.50 23.91
CA LEU A 4 36.71 -73.55 24.94
C LEU A 4 36.47 -72.15 24.29
N LYS A 5 35.61 -71.19 24.68
CA LYS A 5 35.04 -70.64 25.94
C LYS A 5 35.95 -69.71 26.77
N ALA A 6 35.75 -68.39 26.64
CA ALA A 6 35.79 -67.31 27.66
C ALA A 6 35.71 -65.94 26.94
N ALA A 7 35.17 -64.84 27.46
CA ALA A 7 34.19 -64.49 28.48
C ALA A 7 33.89 -62.98 28.28
N GLU A 8 32.66 -62.57 28.59
CA GLU A 8 32.09 -61.21 28.64
C GLU A 8 32.84 -60.25 29.61
N PRO A 9 32.72 -58.91 29.50
CA PRO A 9 31.45 -58.22 29.84
C PRO A 9 31.10 -56.91 29.10
N GLY A 10 29.80 -56.57 29.17
CA GLY A 10 29.37 -55.19 29.46
C GLY A 10 28.88 -54.38 28.26
N GLY A 11 27.55 -54.20 28.18
CA GLY A 11 26.85 -53.52 27.10
C GLY A 11 26.82 -52.00 27.19
N LEU A 12 26.34 -51.40 26.10
CA LEU A 12 25.31 -50.35 26.09
C LEU A 12 24.85 -50.18 24.63
N ASP A 13 23.56 -50.38 24.39
CA ASP A 13 22.87 -50.28 23.10
C ASP A 13 22.41 -48.84 22.88
N PRO A 14 22.74 -48.17 21.74
CA PRO A 14 22.15 -46.89 21.41
C PRO A 14 20.76 -47.12 20.80
N THR A 15 19.74 -46.89 21.63
CA THR A 15 18.35 -46.82 21.21
C THR A 15 18.17 -45.78 20.10
N VAL A 16 17.92 -46.29 18.89
CA VAL A 16 17.33 -45.57 17.77
C VAL A 16 15.90 -45.24 18.15
N LEU A 17 15.63 -43.98 18.51
CA LEU A 17 14.28 -43.49 18.75
C LEU A 17 13.56 -43.31 17.40
N ASP A 18 12.79 -44.32 17.04
CA ASP A 18 11.84 -44.34 15.93
C ASP A 18 10.66 -43.40 16.24
N MET A 19 10.75 -42.14 15.81
CA MET A 19 9.73 -41.10 16.04
C MET A 19 8.67 -41.11 14.92
N LYS A 20 8.10 -42.29 14.62
CA LYS A 20 7.16 -42.50 13.50
C LYS A 20 5.68 -42.68 13.87
N ARG A 21 5.27 -42.37 15.10
CA ARG A 21 3.84 -42.43 15.50
C ARG A 21 3.43 -41.32 16.47
N VAL A 22 3.25 -40.09 15.99
CA VAL A 22 2.39 -39.10 16.66
C VAL A 22 1.74 -38.19 15.62
N CYS A 23 0.83 -38.71 14.80
CA CYS A 23 -0.13 -37.90 14.04
C CYS A 23 -1.39 -38.75 13.78
N ALA A 24 -2.38 -38.65 14.66
CA ALA A 24 -3.74 -39.13 14.39
C ALA A 24 -4.60 -37.91 13.99
N PRO A 25 -5.55 -38.06 13.06
CA PRO A 25 -6.38 -36.94 12.58
C PRO A 25 -7.36 -36.46 13.67
N PRO A 26 -7.67 -35.15 13.74
CA PRO A 26 -8.67 -34.66 14.67
C PRO A 26 -10.08 -35.04 14.20
N ILE A 27 -10.89 -35.49 15.15
CA ILE A 27 -12.32 -35.76 15.00
C ILE A 27 -13.06 -34.42 14.96
N SER A 28 -14.05 -34.33 14.06
CA SER A 28 -14.89 -33.17 13.78
C SER A 28 -15.40 -32.47 15.06
N GLY A 29 -14.97 -31.22 15.28
CA GLY A 29 -15.41 -30.39 16.40
C GLY A 29 -14.51 -29.17 16.68
N GLU A 30 -14.12 -28.40 15.64
CA GLU A 30 -13.00 -27.45 15.74
C GLU A 30 -13.36 -25.97 15.47
N THR A 31 -14.63 -25.59 15.53
CA THR A 31 -15.06 -24.17 15.44
C THR A 31 -15.17 -23.49 16.81
N GLN A 32 -15.20 -24.24 17.91
CA GLN A 32 -15.39 -23.68 19.26
C GLN A 32 -14.07 -23.42 20.02
N ARG A 33 -12.94 -24.05 19.61
CA ARG A 33 -11.63 -23.92 20.27
C ARG A 33 -10.86 -22.66 19.89
N THR A 34 -10.96 -22.18 18.65
CA THR A 34 -10.27 -20.96 18.19
C THR A 34 -10.77 -19.70 18.91
N SER A 35 -12.07 -19.67 19.25
CA SER A 35 -12.69 -18.60 20.06
C SER A 35 -12.17 -18.54 21.50
N LEU A 36 -11.83 -19.69 22.08
CA LEU A 36 -11.32 -19.80 23.45
C LEU A 36 -9.86 -19.34 23.55
N ILE A 37 -9.04 -19.66 22.54
CA ILE A 37 -7.65 -19.20 22.45
C ILE A 37 -7.61 -17.69 22.21
N ALA A 38 -8.45 -17.16 21.31
CA ALA A 38 -8.55 -15.71 21.08
C ALA A 38 -9.00 -14.94 22.34
N LYS A 39 -9.97 -15.49 23.10
CA LYS A 39 -10.38 -14.91 24.39
C LYS A 39 -9.27 -14.99 25.44
N ALA A 40 -8.55 -16.12 25.53
CA ALA A 40 -7.43 -16.28 26.45
C ALA A 40 -6.33 -15.25 26.14
N VAL A 41 -5.93 -15.13 24.88
CA VAL A 41 -4.92 -14.15 24.42
C VAL A 41 -5.34 -12.72 24.71
N ARG A 42 -6.61 -12.35 24.45
CA ARG A 42 -7.12 -11.00 24.76
C ARG A 42 -7.10 -10.72 26.26
N THR A 43 -7.39 -11.72 27.08
CA THR A 43 -7.38 -11.60 28.54
C THR A 43 -5.96 -11.50 29.09
N THR A 44 -5.01 -12.28 28.54
CA THR A 44 -3.58 -12.21 28.90
C THR A 44 -2.99 -10.87 28.49
N LEU A 45 -3.35 -10.35 27.31
CA LEU A 45 -2.90 -9.03 26.84
C LEU A 45 -3.37 -7.93 27.81
N VAL A 46 -4.65 -7.91 28.18
CA VAL A 46 -5.19 -6.94 29.15
C VAL A 46 -4.50 -7.05 30.51
N LEU A 47 -4.24 -8.27 31.01
CA LEU A 47 -3.53 -8.46 32.26
C LEU A 47 -2.09 -7.93 32.21
N VAL A 48 -1.38 -8.18 31.11
CA VAL A 48 0.01 -7.71 30.93
C VAL A 48 0.04 -6.19 30.82
N THR A 49 -0.88 -5.56 30.08
CA THR A 49 -0.95 -4.10 29.98
C THR A 49 -1.26 -3.45 31.34
N VAL A 50 -2.16 -4.05 32.13
CA VAL A 50 -2.48 -3.57 33.48
C VAL A 50 -1.29 -3.71 34.42
N VAL A 51 -0.56 -4.83 34.39
CA VAL A 51 0.63 -5.04 35.25
C VAL A 51 1.78 -4.11 34.86
N VAL A 52 1.98 -3.84 33.57
CA VAL A 52 3.02 -2.91 33.09
C VAL A 52 2.69 -1.45 33.43
N LEU A 53 1.42 -1.04 33.33
CA LEU A 53 1.00 0.33 33.64
C LEU A 53 0.92 0.61 35.15
N THR A 54 0.58 -0.40 35.96
CA THR A 54 0.47 -0.24 37.42
C THR A 54 1.80 -0.36 38.16
N GLY A 55 2.82 -0.94 37.51
CA GLY A 55 4.17 -1.11 38.07
C GLY A 55 5.11 0.09 37.90
N LEU A 56 4.72 1.14 37.18
CA LEU A 56 5.53 2.34 36.99
C LEU A 56 5.33 3.31 38.19
N PRO A 57 6.36 3.58 39.02
CA PRO A 57 6.28 4.66 40.00
C PRO A 57 6.24 6.00 39.26
N VAL A 58 5.11 6.71 39.37
CA VAL A 58 4.98 8.09 38.91
C VAL A 58 5.81 8.98 39.84
N THR A 59 7.06 9.26 39.46
CA THR A 59 7.86 10.31 40.09
C THR A 59 7.31 11.67 39.67
N ARG A 60 6.61 12.31 40.62
CA ARG A 60 6.11 13.67 40.51
C ARG A 60 7.28 14.64 40.73
N GLY A 61 7.63 15.40 39.69
CA GLY A 61 8.39 16.64 39.82
C GLY A 61 9.66 16.69 38.98
N GLN A 62 9.57 17.33 37.81
CA GLN A 62 10.55 18.30 37.31
C GLN A 62 9.95 19.05 36.11
N ASN A 63 9.81 20.37 36.25
CA ASN A 63 9.50 21.27 35.15
C ASN A 63 10.69 21.26 34.18
N LEU A 64 10.49 20.68 33.00
CA LEU A 64 11.37 20.82 31.86
C LEU A 64 10.77 21.86 30.92
N THR A 65 11.26 23.09 31.05
CA THR A 65 11.15 24.12 30.01
C THR A 65 11.97 23.68 28.81
N LEU A 66 11.29 23.35 27.72
CA LEU A 66 11.91 22.94 26.46
C LEU A 66 12.15 24.20 25.63
N GLN A 67 13.40 24.67 25.61
CA GLN A 67 13.86 25.70 24.68
C GLN A 67 13.73 25.17 23.26
N HIS A 68 12.93 25.86 22.43
CA HIS A 68 12.99 25.74 20.98
C HIS A 68 14.09 26.68 20.47
N GLU A 69 15.13 26.11 19.88
CA GLU A 69 16.06 26.85 19.03
C GLU A 69 15.62 26.74 17.56
N LEU A 70 15.28 27.91 17.01
CA LEU A 70 15.76 28.47 15.75
C LEU A 70 15.42 27.75 14.42
N PHE A 71 14.32 28.19 13.80
CA PHE A 71 14.32 28.52 12.37
C PHE A 71 14.48 30.04 12.21
N PRO A 72 15.14 30.52 11.14
CA PRO A 72 15.57 31.91 11.03
C PRO A 72 14.40 32.85 10.76
N ASN A 73 14.36 33.92 11.56
CA ASN A 73 13.48 35.07 11.41
C ASN A 73 13.94 35.91 10.20
N PRO A 74 13.06 36.28 9.25
CA PRO A 74 13.40 37.20 8.18
C PRO A 74 12.94 38.61 8.56
N ASP A 75 13.67 39.27 9.46
CA ASP A 75 13.46 40.70 9.74
C ASP A 75 14.82 41.36 10.01
N ASP A 76 15.43 41.82 8.92
CA ASP A 76 16.37 42.94 8.92
C ASP A 76 16.51 43.43 7.47
N GLN A 77 15.61 44.34 7.06
CA GLN A 77 15.97 45.31 6.02
C GLN A 77 15.68 46.72 6.49
N HIS A 78 16.80 47.43 6.59
CA HIS A 78 16.95 48.85 6.80
C HIS A 78 15.94 49.68 5.98
N SER A 79 15.33 50.62 6.69
CA SER A 79 14.72 51.82 6.15
C SER A 79 15.71 52.56 5.23
N GLU A 80 15.48 52.50 3.93
CA GLU A 80 15.92 53.53 2.99
C GLU A 80 14.71 54.06 2.22
N LYS A 81 14.22 55.22 2.67
CA LYS A 81 13.21 56.02 1.96
C LYS A 81 13.80 56.48 0.63
N THR A 82 13.38 55.85 -0.47
CA THR A 82 13.47 56.46 -1.79
C THR A 82 12.09 56.49 -2.44
N ASN A 83 11.65 57.71 -2.73
CA ASN A 83 10.47 58.02 -3.51
C ASN A 83 10.61 57.43 -4.92
N ALA A 84 9.86 56.37 -5.22
CA ALA A 84 9.61 55.91 -6.58
C ALA A 84 8.14 55.48 -6.71
N SER A 85 7.24 56.44 -6.45
CA SER A 85 5.84 56.34 -6.88
C SER A 85 5.78 56.78 -8.34
N GLN A 86 5.99 55.85 -9.28
CA GLN A 86 5.55 55.98 -10.67
C GLN A 86 5.66 54.65 -11.45
N ARG A 87 4.48 54.12 -11.81
CA ARG A 87 4.21 53.25 -12.96
C ARG A 87 4.75 51.81 -12.94
N PHE A 88 4.11 50.96 -12.14
CA PHE A 88 3.74 49.62 -12.59
C PHE A 88 2.20 49.49 -12.52
N LEU A 89 1.53 50.08 -13.51
CA LEU A 89 0.18 49.64 -13.89
C LEU A 89 0.35 48.29 -14.57
N SER A 90 0.59 47.26 -13.76
CA SER A 90 0.40 45.87 -14.20
C SER A 90 -1.04 45.77 -14.67
N HIS A 91 -1.23 45.41 -15.94
CA HIS A 91 -2.54 45.11 -16.48
C HIS A 91 -3.17 44.07 -15.54
N ARG A 92 -4.14 44.48 -14.71
CA ARG A 92 -5.06 43.56 -14.03
C ARG A 92 -5.76 42.79 -15.15
N GLN A 93 -5.21 41.64 -15.53
CA GLN A 93 -5.90 40.67 -16.36
C GLN A 93 -6.98 40.06 -15.48
N GLY A 94 -8.11 40.78 -15.39
CA GLY A 94 -9.30 40.23 -14.79
C GLY A 94 -9.83 39.11 -15.68
N TYR A 95 -10.27 38.02 -15.06
CA TYR A 95 -10.99 36.95 -15.73
C TYR A 95 -12.42 37.42 -16.00
N GLU A 96 -12.90 37.31 -17.25
CA GLU A 96 -14.29 37.65 -17.59
C GLU A 96 -15.32 36.67 -17.00
N ALA A 97 -14.85 35.57 -16.41
CA ALA A 97 -15.70 34.53 -15.84
C ALA A 97 -16.25 34.87 -14.47
N LYS A 98 -17.36 34.21 -14.14
CA LYS A 98 -17.94 34.18 -12.79
C LYS A 98 -17.70 32.82 -12.16
N TYR A 99 -17.54 32.78 -10.84
CA TYR A 99 -17.53 31.53 -10.09
C TYR A 99 -18.41 31.65 -8.84
N PHE A 100 -18.67 30.51 -8.20
CA PHE A 100 -19.65 30.40 -7.13
C PHE A 100 -18.99 30.18 -5.76
N LYS A 101 -19.40 30.99 -4.77
CA LYS A 101 -19.11 30.72 -3.35
C LYS A 101 -20.31 30.06 -2.68
N CYS A 102 -20.11 29.17 -1.70
CA CYS A 102 -21.25 28.50 -1.06
C CYS A 102 -21.93 29.39 0.01
N ARG A 103 -21.14 30.16 0.77
CA ARG A 103 -21.65 30.95 1.92
C ARG A 103 -21.40 32.45 1.83
N CYS A 104 -20.18 32.86 1.52
CA CYS A 104 -19.74 34.26 1.70
C CYS A 104 -19.58 35.01 0.36
N GLU A 105 -19.85 36.32 0.35
CA GLU A 105 -19.84 37.14 -0.87
C GLU A 105 -18.45 37.72 -1.16
N GLY A 106 -18.17 37.99 -2.44
CA GLY A 106 -16.95 38.69 -2.88
C GLY A 106 -15.67 38.10 -2.27
N ASN A 107 -14.94 38.95 -1.55
CA ASN A 107 -13.68 38.58 -0.88
C ASN A 107 -13.84 37.85 0.46
N GLN A 108 -15.04 37.76 1.02
CA GLN A 108 -15.24 37.24 2.38
C GLN A 108 -14.85 35.76 2.53
N ALA A 109 -14.47 35.38 3.75
CA ALA A 109 -14.25 33.99 4.17
C ALA A 109 -15.09 33.64 5.39
N TRP A 110 -15.40 32.35 5.54
CA TRP A 110 -16.17 31.80 6.64
C TRP A 110 -15.28 31.52 7.85
N ASN A 111 -15.60 32.08 9.01
CA ASN A 111 -14.83 31.86 10.25
C ASN A 111 -15.40 30.74 11.15
N GLY A 112 -16.45 30.04 10.70
CA GLY A 112 -17.19 29.07 11.51
C GLY A 112 -18.60 29.53 11.90
N SER A 113 -18.82 30.83 12.08
CA SER A 113 -20.11 31.44 12.44
C SER A 113 -20.61 32.49 11.47
N ASP A 114 -19.69 33.28 10.89
CA ASP A 114 -19.99 34.46 10.09
C ASP A 114 -19.02 34.61 8.92
N CYS A 115 -19.43 35.40 7.93
CA CYS A 115 -18.58 35.82 6.82
C CYS A 115 -17.79 37.07 7.21
N VAL A 116 -16.46 36.97 7.13
CA VAL A 116 -15.53 38.05 7.51
C VAL A 116 -14.81 38.53 6.26
N ASP A 117 -14.71 39.85 6.09
CA ASP A 117 -13.94 40.46 5.00
C ASP A 117 -12.45 40.12 5.17
N THR A 118 -11.88 39.43 4.18
CA THR A 118 -10.47 39.06 4.16
C THR A 118 -10.00 38.94 2.71
N LEU A 119 -8.70 38.92 2.46
CA LEU A 119 -8.19 38.75 1.11
C LEU A 119 -8.22 37.27 0.73
N THR A 120 -9.20 36.85 -0.06
CA THR A 120 -9.29 35.46 -0.54
C THR A 120 -8.56 35.26 -1.87
N ARG A 121 -7.93 34.09 -2.03
CA ARG A 121 -7.19 33.71 -3.24
C ARG A 121 -7.69 32.38 -3.77
N VAL A 122 -7.61 32.21 -5.07
CA VAL A 122 -7.99 30.98 -5.77
C VAL A 122 -6.86 30.55 -6.70
N VAL A 123 -6.58 29.25 -6.75
CA VAL A 123 -5.68 28.66 -7.73
C VAL A 123 -6.42 28.52 -9.06
N VAL A 124 -5.89 29.15 -10.10
CA VAL A 124 -6.41 29.09 -11.46
C VAL A 124 -5.41 28.35 -12.33
N THR A 125 -5.85 27.34 -13.08
CA THR A 125 -5.01 26.58 -14.02
C THR A 125 -5.43 26.88 -15.44
N ASN A 126 -4.50 27.34 -16.27
CA ASN A 126 -4.76 27.46 -17.70
C ASN A 126 -4.64 26.05 -18.33
N PRO A 127 -5.72 25.52 -18.96
CA PRO A 127 -5.71 24.17 -19.52
C PRO A 127 -4.77 24.02 -20.72
N ASP A 128 -4.50 25.11 -21.46
CA ASP A 128 -3.65 25.10 -22.64
C ASP A 128 -2.16 25.06 -22.28
N THR A 129 -1.77 25.72 -21.19
CA THR A 129 -0.37 25.82 -20.76
C THR A 129 -0.01 24.92 -19.58
N GLY A 130 -1.01 24.40 -18.85
CA GLY A 130 -0.83 23.71 -17.58
C GLY A 130 -0.30 24.59 -16.44
N ILE A 131 -0.13 25.90 -16.66
CA ILE A 131 0.40 26.82 -15.66
C ILE A 131 -0.69 27.10 -14.62
N THR A 132 -0.35 26.90 -13.34
CA THR A 132 -1.17 27.25 -12.20
C THR A 132 -0.73 28.60 -11.64
N GLN A 133 -1.68 29.49 -11.36
CA GLN A 133 -1.41 30.77 -10.70
C GLN A 133 -2.39 31.02 -9.55
N MET A 134 -1.92 31.66 -8.48
CA MET A 134 -2.82 32.22 -7.47
C MET A 134 -3.37 33.56 -7.93
N SER A 135 -4.68 33.66 -8.03
CA SER A 135 -5.40 34.90 -8.38
C SER A 135 -6.24 35.38 -7.20
N LEU A 136 -6.47 36.68 -7.10
CA LEU A 136 -7.43 37.21 -6.13
C LEU A 136 -8.85 36.86 -6.58
N THR A 137 -9.75 36.66 -5.63
CA THR A 137 -11.16 36.43 -5.90
C THR A 137 -11.81 37.60 -6.66
N ASP A 138 -11.40 38.84 -6.33
CA ASP A 138 -11.75 40.06 -7.06
C ASP A 138 -11.22 40.16 -8.50
N ASP A 139 -10.28 39.29 -8.90
CA ASP A 139 -9.81 39.29 -10.29
C ASP A 139 -10.85 38.68 -11.25
N PHE A 140 -11.91 38.04 -10.74
CA PHE A 140 -13.01 37.49 -11.55
C PHE A 140 -14.12 38.53 -11.76
N ALA A 141 -14.79 38.49 -12.91
CA ALA A 141 -15.87 39.41 -13.27
C ALA A 141 -17.08 39.34 -12.31
N GLY A 142 -17.21 38.26 -11.53
CA GLY A 142 -18.15 38.22 -10.43
C GLY A 142 -18.06 36.97 -9.57
N VAL A 143 -18.28 37.15 -8.28
CA VAL A 143 -18.40 36.08 -7.29
C VAL A 143 -19.85 36.04 -6.83
N THR A 144 -20.55 34.95 -7.10
CA THR A 144 -21.96 34.80 -6.70
C THR A 144 -22.09 33.79 -5.59
N VAL A 145 -22.82 34.13 -4.51
CA VAL A 145 -23.14 33.15 -3.47
C VAL A 145 -24.31 32.29 -3.94
N ARG A 146 -24.08 30.98 -4.01
CA ARG A 146 -25.10 30.00 -4.37
C ARG A 146 -24.84 28.68 -3.67
N ASN A 147 -25.87 28.16 -3.00
CA ASN A 147 -25.84 26.79 -2.55
C ASN A 147 -25.84 25.83 -3.75
N VAL A 148 -24.90 24.89 -3.74
CA VAL A 148 -24.89 23.77 -4.68
C VAL A 148 -26.14 22.92 -4.50
N VAL A 149 -26.94 22.88 -5.57
CA VAL A 149 -28.09 21.99 -5.75
C VAL A 149 -27.71 21.04 -6.87
N CYS A 150 -27.57 19.77 -6.53
CA CYS A 150 -27.22 18.74 -7.50
C CYS A 150 -28.47 18.23 -8.21
N PRO A 151 -28.36 17.87 -9.50
CA PRO A 151 -29.38 17.04 -10.15
C PRO A 151 -29.61 15.73 -9.36
N TRP A 152 -30.79 15.13 -9.56
CA TRP A 152 -31.25 13.98 -8.76
C TRP A 152 -30.40 12.71 -8.92
N ASP A 153 -29.73 12.57 -10.04
CA ASP A 153 -28.83 11.48 -10.41
C ASP A 153 -27.36 11.76 -10.02
N HIS A 154 -27.05 12.97 -9.57
CA HIS A 154 -25.71 13.37 -9.16
C HIS A 154 -25.51 13.22 -7.65
N VAL A 155 -24.28 12.89 -7.26
CA VAL A 155 -23.91 12.89 -5.84
C VAL A 155 -23.14 14.16 -5.48
N LYS A 156 -23.52 14.77 -4.36
CA LYS A 156 -22.83 15.92 -3.79
C LYS A 156 -21.61 15.46 -2.99
N MET A 157 -20.43 15.86 -3.44
CA MET A 157 -19.15 15.60 -2.78
C MET A 157 -18.60 16.84 -2.10
N TYR A 158 -17.78 16.60 -1.08
CA TYR A 158 -17.11 17.63 -0.28
C TYR A 158 -15.61 17.39 -0.33
N PHE A 159 -14.88 18.36 -0.87
CA PHE A 159 -13.42 18.34 -0.95
C PHE A 159 -12.86 19.34 0.04
N GLY A 160 -12.08 18.87 1.01
CA GLY A 160 -11.47 19.70 2.06
C GLY A 160 -9.99 19.36 2.24
N LEU A 161 -9.19 20.35 2.65
CA LEU A 161 -7.71 20.35 2.57
C LEU A 161 -6.94 19.31 3.42
N ASN A 162 -7.62 18.47 4.21
CA ASN A 162 -6.99 17.27 4.78
C ASN A 162 -6.87 16.13 3.75
N SER A 163 -7.46 16.29 2.57
CA SER A 163 -7.26 15.38 1.46
C SER A 163 -5.85 15.55 0.90
N ASP A 164 -5.17 14.44 0.65
CA ASP A 164 -3.85 14.33 0.01
C ASP A 164 -3.70 15.32 -1.17
N PRO A 165 -2.53 15.95 -1.40
CA PRO A 165 -2.31 16.90 -2.50
C PRO A 165 -2.78 16.43 -3.89
N ALA A 166 -2.93 15.12 -4.12
CA ALA A 166 -3.61 14.56 -5.29
C ALA A 166 -5.07 15.04 -5.49
N HIS A 167 -5.72 15.54 -4.43
CA HIS A 167 -7.10 16.01 -4.40
C HIS A 167 -7.23 17.53 -4.57
N GLN A 168 -6.17 18.21 -4.99
CA GLN A 168 -6.26 19.63 -5.30
C GLN A 168 -7.14 19.83 -6.54
N PHE A 169 -8.22 20.58 -6.36
CA PHE A 169 -9.01 21.13 -7.44
C PHE A 169 -8.51 22.54 -7.77
N THR A 170 -8.71 22.98 -9.01
CA THR A 170 -8.35 24.32 -9.47
C THR A 170 -9.51 24.94 -10.23
N LEU A 171 -9.53 26.27 -10.32
CA LEU A 171 -10.47 26.94 -11.23
C LEU A 171 -9.84 27.05 -12.62
N LEU A 172 -10.66 26.98 -13.65
CA LEU A 172 -10.25 27.35 -15.00
C LEU A 172 -10.52 28.84 -15.24
N PRO A 173 -9.84 29.50 -16.20
CA PRO A 173 -10.08 30.91 -16.56
C PRO A 173 -11.55 31.20 -16.92
N LYS A 174 -12.28 30.18 -17.38
CA LYS A 174 -13.72 30.24 -17.69
C LYS A 174 -14.63 30.14 -16.45
N GLY A 175 -14.08 30.02 -15.25
CA GLY A 175 -14.83 29.95 -13.99
C GLY A 175 -15.52 28.61 -13.73
N THR A 176 -15.04 27.53 -14.34
CA THR A 176 -15.42 26.15 -13.97
C THR A 176 -14.40 25.57 -13.00
N LEU A 177 -14.82 24.61 -12.17
CA LEU A 177 -13.91 23.89 -11.29
C LEU A 177 -13.36 22.67 -12.04
N SER A 178 -12.04 22.54 -12.08
CA SER A 178 -11.31 21.40 -12.65
C SER A 178 -10.80 20.51 -11.53
N TRP A 179 -11.10 19.22 -11.60
CA TRP A 179 -10.64 18.20 -10.66
C TRP A 179 -10.48 16.86 -11.40
N HIS A 180 -9.34 16.17 -11.20
CA HIS A 180 -8.89 15.03 -12.01
C HIS A 180 -9.18 15.18 -13.52
N GLN A 181 -8.70 16.28 -14.12
CA GLN A 181 -8.84 16.53 -15.56
C GLN A 181 -10.30 16.61 -16.07
N ARG A 182 -11.29 16.76 -15.17
CA ARG A 182 -12.68 17.02 -15.52
C ARG A 182 -13.14 18.37 -15.02
N ASP A 183 -13.99 18.98 -15.83
CA ASP A 183 -14.64 20.25 -15.53
C ASP A 183 -16.02 20.00 -14.91
N TYR A 184 -16.30 20.75 -13.85
CA TYR A 184 -17.56 20.71 -13.12
C TYR A 184 -18.21 22.10 -13.15
N GLU A 185 -19.44 22.16 -13.63
CA GLU A 185 -20.25 23.40 -13.68
C GLU A 185 -21.10 23.59 -12.42
N HIS A 186 -21.49 22.49 -11.77
CA HIS A 186 -22.31 22.50 -10.57
C HIS A 186 -21.43 22.37 -9.33
N TYR A 187 -20.80 23.47 -8.94
CA TYR A 187 -19.96 23.53 -7.76
C TYR A 187 -20.14 24.86 -7.01
N CYS A 188 -19.63 24.90 -5.79
CA CYS A 188 -19.36 26.14 -5.07
C CYS A 188 -18.14 25.95 -4.18
N ILE A 189 -17.41 27.02 -3.90
CA ILE A 189 -16.23 27.00 -3.02
C ILE A 189 -16.45 27.87 -1.78
N ASP A 190 -15.83 27.51 -0.66
CA ASP A 190 -15.80 28.34 0.54
C ASP A 190 -14.35 28.53 0.98
N HIS A 191 -13.96 29.76 1.31
CA HIS A 191 -12.72 30.01 2.04
C HIS A 191 -13.00 29.91 3.54
N VAL A 192 -12.20 29.14 4.28
CA VAL A 192 -12.37 28.91 5.71
C VAL A 192 -11.16 29.45 6.48
N LEU A 193 -11.43 30.23 7.52
CA LEU A 193 -10.40 30.79 8.41
C LEU A 193 -10.05 29.81 9.54
N ASN A 194 -8.79 29.78 10.00
CA ASN A 194 -8.46 29.19 11.31
C ASN A 194 -9.01 30.02 12.47
N ALA A 195 -8.82 29.47 13.69
CA ALA A 195 -8.86 30.20 14.95
C ALA A 195 -8.06 31.52 14.93
N GLU A 196 -6.96 31.61 14.17
CA GLU A 196 -6.17 32.85 14.04
C GLU A 196 -6.73 33.86 13.02
N GLY A 197 -7.85 33.56 12.34
CA GLY A 197 -8.48 34.45 11.36
C GLY A 197 -7.75 34.53 10.01
N VAL A 198 -6.77 33.66 9.78
CA VAL A 198 -6.03 33.53 8.52
C VAL A 198 -6.75 32.55 7.61
N PRO A 199 -6.99 32.89 6.33
CA PRO A 199 -7.55 31.95 5.36
C PRO A 199 -6.50 30.89 5.07
N ILE A 200 -6.65 29.74 5.71
CA ILE A 200 -5.74 28.61 5.51
C ILE A 200 -6.17 27.79 4.30
N ILE A 201 -7.49 27.71 4.10
CA ILE A 201 -8.11 26.61 3.37
C ILE A 201 -9.27 27.13 2.54
N TRP A 202 -9.47 26.50 1.40
CA TRP A 202 -10.71 26.58 0.64
C TRP A 202 -11.24 25.17 0.39
N GLU A 203 -12.55 25.00 0.61
CA GLU A 203 -13.29 23.76 0.46
C GLU A 203 -14.17 23.87 -0.79
N ALA A 204 -14.37 22.77 -1.51
CA ALA A 204 -15.31 22.71 -2.63
C ALA A 204 -16.46 21.76 -2.33
N ARG A 205 -17.65 22.16 -2.75
CA ARG A 205 -18.82 21.29 -2.86
C ARG A 205 -19.13 21.11 -4.33
N VAL A 206 -19.14 19.88 -4.81
CA VAL A 206 -19.23 19.58 -6.25
C VAL A 206 -20.29 18.51 -6.47
N CYS A 207 -21.09 18.66 -7.53
CA CYS A 207 -22.00 17.62 -7.98
C CYS A 207 -21.28 16.73 -9.00
N ILE A 208 -21.14 15.45 -8.67
CA ILE A 208 -20.48 14.46 -9.53
C ILE A 208 -21.55 13.65 -10.26
N PRO A 209 -21.53 13.61 -11.61
CA PRO A 209 -22.47 12.83 -12.39
C PRO A 209 -22.32 11.33 -12.14
N PRO A 210 -23.34 10.52 -12.44
CA PRO A 210 -23.24 9.07 -12.35
C PRO A 210 -22.15 8.56 -13.31
N PRO A 211 -21.18 7.77 -12.82
CA PRO A 211 -20.13 7.28 -13.67
C PRO A 211 -20.62 6.14 -14.57
N THR A 212 -19.83 5.82 -15.58
CA THR A 212 -20.08 4.68 -16.46
C THR A 212 -19.38 3.44 -15.91
N VAL A 213 -20.13 2.36 -15.64
CA VAL A 213 -19.62 1.08 -15.14
C VAL A 213 -19.86 -0.03 -16.16
N PRO A 214 -18.82 -0.78 -16.58
CA PRO A 214 -19.02 -1.91 -17.47
C PRO A 214 -19.83 -3.03 -16.79
N ARG A 215 -20.94 -3.46 -17.38
CA ARG A 215 -21.81 -4.53 -16.85
C ARG A 215 -21.61 -5.81 -17.65
N CYS A 216 -21.40 -6.95 -16.98
CA CYS A 216 -21.10 -8.22 -17.65
C CYS A 216 -22.22 -8.75 -18.55
N CYS A 217 -23.45 -8.23 -18.43
CA CYS A 217 -24.68 -8.86 -18.93
C CYS A 217 -25.54 -8.00 -19.87
N LEU A 218 -25.04 -6.88 -20.39
CA LEU A 218 -25.91 -5.92 -21.11
C LEU A 218 -26.56 -6.46 -22.40
N ASN A 219 -26.00 -7.49 -23.03
CA ASN A 219 -26.45 -7.99 -24.35
C ASN A 219 -26.67 -9.51 -24.38
N ALA A 220 -27.06 -10.14 -23.26
CA ALA A 220 -27.24 -11.59 -23.20
C ALA A 220 -28.51 -12.05 -23.96
N GLN A 221 -28.46 -12.07 -25.29
CA GLN A 221 -29.39 -12.87 -26.11
C GLN A 221 -28.96 -14.35 -26.19
N ASP A 222 -27.72 -14.67 -25.85
CA ASP A 222 -27.10 -15.99 -26.11
C ASP A 222 -27.18 -17.00 -24.96
N GLY A 223 -27.92 -16.73 -23.88
CA GLY A 223 -28.26 -17.73 -22.85
C GLY A 223 -27.09 -18.37 -22.07
N SER A 224 -25.83 -17.98 -22.32
CA SER A 224 -24.66 -18.66 -21.76
C SER A 224 -24.31 -18.24 -20.33
N PHE A 225 -24.97 -17.21 -19.80
CA PHE A 225 -24.95 -16.88 -18.38
C PHE A 225 -26.38 -16.53 -17.96
N PRO A 226 -27.01 -17.28 -17.04
CA PRO A 226 -28.18 -16.77 -16.34
C PRO A 226 -27.68 -15.60 -15.49
N CYS A 227 -27.73 -14.39 -16.03
CA CYS A 227 -27.64 -13.20 -15.22
C CYS A 227 -28.87 -13.26 -14.32
N GLY A 228 -28.70 -13.77 -13.11
CA GLY A 228 -29.76 -14.06 -12.15
C GLY A 228 -30.47 -12.82 -11.60
N ASP A 229 -30.40 -11.70 -12.32
CA ASP A 229 -31.05 -10.46 -11.97
C ASP A 229 -32.31 -10.30 -12.81
N ASP A 230 -33.42 -10.73 -12.22
CA ASP A 230 -34.71 -10.07 -12.42
C ASP A 230 -34.50 -8.54 -12.36
N PHE A 231 -35.07 -7.82 -13.33
CA PHE A 231 -34.99 -6.37 -13.55
C PHE A 231 -35.51 -5.48 -12.41
N LEU A 232 -35.63 -6.00 -11.18
CA LEU A 232 -36.35 -5.35 -10.09
C LEU A 232 -35.52 -4.34 -9.28
N TYR A 233 -34.20 -4.28 -9.45
CA TYR A 233 -33.32 -3.44 -8.62
C TYR A 233 -32.34 -2.60 -9.44
N ASP A 234 -32.16 -1.35 -9.02
CA ASP A 234 -31.25 -0.39 -9.62
C ASP A 234 -29.79 -0.87 -9.55
N PHE A 235 -29.07 -0.81 -10.66
CA PHE A 235 -27.65 -1.18 -10.70
C PHE A 235 -26.82 -0.04 -10.11
N SER A 236 -26.35 -0.21 -8.87
CA SER A 236 -25.58 0.78 -8.12
C SER A 236 -24.49 0.08 -7.29
N PRO A 237 -23.36 -0.29 -7.92
CA PRO A 237 -22.23 -0.83 -7.19
C PRO A 237 -21.58 0.26 -6.33
N PRO A 238 -21.01 -0.09 -5.16
CA PRO A 238 -20.26 0.87 -4.35
C PRO A 238 -18.98 1.26 -5.08
N ILE A 239 -18.80 2.56 -5.32
CA ILE A 239 -17.62 3.11 -5.99
C ILE A 239 -16.93 4.08 -5.03
N LYS A 240 -15.62 3.89 -4.87
CA LYS A 240 -14.79 4.73 -4.03
C LYS A 240 -14.40 5.99 -4.80
N ILE A 241 -14.65 7.15 -4.21
CA ILE A 241 -14.00 8.40 -4.61
C ILE A 241 -13.06 8.73 -3.47
N ASP A 242 -11.76 8.76 -3.77
CA ASP A 242 -10.70 8.98 -2.79
C ASP A 242 -10.70 7.90 -1.69
N GLU A 243 -11.02 8.31 -0.46
CA GLU A 243 -11.16 7.44 0.71
C GLU A 243 -12.62 7.14 1.08
N THR A 244 -13.57 7.66 0.31
CA THR A 244 -15.00 7.58 0.63
C THR A 244 -15.75 6.71 -0.36
N PHE A 245 -16.62 5.81 0.13
CA PHE A 245 -17.55 5.10 -0.73
C PHE A 245 -18.76 5.96 -1.03
N VAL A 246 -19.05 6.09 -2.31
CA VAL A 246 -20.14 6.90 -2.82
C VAL A 246 -21.15 5.97 -3.50
N ASN A 247 -22.42 6.16 -3.14
CA ASN A 247 -23.54 5.41 -3.72
C ASN A 247 -24.34 6.35 -4.60
N TRP A 248 -24.36 6.07 -5.90
CA TRP A 248 -25.27 6.73 -6.83
C TRP A 248 -26.63 6.04 -6.79
N PRO A 249 -27.76 6.73 -7.05
CA PRO A 249 -29.05 6.06 -7.19
C PRO A 249 -29.01 5.00 -8.30
N GLU A 250 -28.45 5.37 -9.45
CA GLU A 250 -28.24 4.49 -10.60
C GLU A 250 -26.96 4.94 -11.32
N VAL A 251 -26.13 3.98 -11.76
CA VAL A 251 -24.94 4.29 -12.58
C VAL A 251 -25.23 4.08 -14.05
N THR A 252 -24.54 4.82 -14.91
CA THR A 252 -24.60 4.53 -16.35
C THR A 252 -23.90 3.21 -16.62
N THR A 253 -24.44 2.36 -17.50
CA THR A 253 -23.82 1.06 -17.80
C THR A 253 -23.46 0.93 -19.27
N VAL A 254 -22.31 0.29 -19.54
CA VAL A 254 -21.83 -0.07 -20.88
C VAL A 254 -21.50 -1.54 -20.92
N ALA A 255 -21.59 -2.15 -22.11
CA ALA A 255 -21.35 -3.59 -22.23
C ALA A 255 -19.91 -3.93 -21.82
N GLY A 256 -19.77 -4.80 -20.83
CA GLY A 256 -18.46 -5.32 -20.44
C GLY A 256 -17.87 -6.22 -21.53
N ARG A 257 -16.54 -6.26 -21.60
CA ARG A 257 -15.80 -7.21 -22.45
C ARG A 257 -15.97 -8.63 -21.87
N LYS A 258 -16.25 -9.60 -22.75
CA LYS A 258 -16.15 -11.03 -22.41
C LYS A 258 -14.71 -11.49 -22.61
N CYS A 259 -14.22 -12.36 -21.73
CA CYS A 259 -12.87 -12.88 -21.85
C CYS A 259 -12.75 -13.73 -23.11
N GLU A 260 -11.63 -13.57 -23.82
CA GLU A 260 -11.31 -14.36 -25.01
C GLU A 260 -10.84 -15.78 -24.64
N GLN A 261 -10.73 -16.69 -25.62
CA GLN A 261 -10.35 -18.08 -25.37
C GLN A 261 -8.98 -18.25 -24.68
N ASN A 262 -8.08 -17.26 -24.83
CA ASN A 262 -6.74 -17.27 -24.22
C ASN A 262 -6.67 -16.45 -22.92
N GLU A 263 -7.81 -15.95 -22.44
CA GLU A 263 -7.88 -15.17 -21.21
C GLU A 263 -8.53 -16.02 -20.11
N LYS A 264 -8.01 -15.86 -18.90
CA LYS A 264 -8.58 -16.43 -17.67
C LYS A 264 -9.46 -15.39 -17.01
N GLU A 265 -10.63 -15.84 -16.59
CA GLU A 265 -11.56 -15.03 -15.81
C GLU A 265 -11.16 -15.05 -14.34
N PHE A 266 -11.02 -13.87 -13.75
CA PHE A 266 -10.84 -13.72 -12.30
C PHE A 266 -11.98 -12.91 -11.72
N THR A 267 -12.61 -13.42 -10.67
CA THR A 267 -13.74 -12.75 -10.01
C THR A 267 -13.36 -12.29 -8.61
N PHE A 268 -13.66 -11.04 -8.31
CA PHE A 268 -13.38 -10.41 -7.02
C PHE A 268 -14.67 -9.88 -6.38
N PRO A 269 -14.94 -10.20 -5.10
CA PRO A 269 -16.03 -9.59 -4.37
C PRO A 269 -15.67 -8.15 -4.00
N LEU A 270 -16.49 -7.21 -4.45
CA LEU A 270 -16.32 -5.79 -4.17
C LEU A 270 -16.68 -5.46 -2.71
N ASN A 271 -16.10 -4.38 -2.17
CA ASN A 271 -16.32 -3.90 -0.81
C ASN A 271 -15.84 -4.85 0.31
N THR A 272 -14.83 -5.67 0.02
CA THR A 272 -14.21 -6.60 1.00
C THR A 272 -12.89 -6.08 1.57
N GLY A 273 -12.53 -4.82 1.29
CA GLY A 273 -11.19 -4.25 1.55
C GLY A 273 -10.11 -4.75 0.58
N LYS A 274 -10.29 -5.93 -0.02
CA LYS A 274 -9.38 -6.50 -1.01
C LYS A 274 -9.67 -6.07 -2.44
N SER A 275 -10.90 -5.66 -2.75
CA SER A 275 -11.23 -5.08 -4.06
C SER A 275 -12.33 -4.04 -3.94
N HIS A 276 -12.22 -2.98 -4.76
CA HIS A 276 -13.19 -1.90 -4.85
C HIS A 276 -13.14 -1.27 -6.24
N LEU A 277 -14.27 -0.73 -6.67
CA LEU A 277 -14.28 0.19 -7.80
C LEU A 277 -13.80 1.54 -7.28
N PHE A 278 -12.99 2.25 -8.06
CA PHE A 278 -12.60 3.62 -7.78
C PHE A 278 -12.90 4.49 -8.99
N TYR A 279 -13.30 5.73 -8.75
CA TYR A 279 -13.58 6.70 -9.80
C TYR A 279 -12.47 7.75 -9.81
N GLU A 280 -11.73 7.79 -10.91
CA GLU A 280 -10.62 8.71 -11.11
C GLU A 280 -10.62 9.20 -12.57
N SER A 281 -10.29 10.47 -12.77
CA SER A 281 -10.15 11.07 -14.11
C SER A 281 -11.36 10.86 -15.04
N GLY A 282 -12.56 10.78 -14.46
CA GLY A 282 -13.78 10.64 -15.24
C GLY A 282 -14.15 9.22 -15.65
N ALA A 283 -13.40 8.22 -15.20
CA ALA A 283 -13.63 6.81 -15.49
C ALA A 283 -13.66 5.98 -14.21
N VAL A 284 -14.32 4.82 -14.29
CA VAL A 284 -14.30 3.84 -13.20
C VAL A 284 -13.26 2.80 -13.52
N SER A 285 -12.40 2.56 -12.55
CA SER A 285 -11.38 1.52 -12.58
C SER A 285 -11.64 0.56 -11.44
N ILE A 286 -11.25 -0.70 -11.60
CA ILE A 286 -11.22 -1.65 -10.49
C ILE A 286 -9.84 -1.62 -9.86
N ALA A 287 -9.80 -1.54 -8.53
CA ALA A 287 -8.60 -1.77 -7.74
C ALA A 287 -8.75 -3.06 -6.94
N TRP A 288 -7.72 -3.90 -6.94
CA TRP A 288 -7.70 -5.10 -6.13
C TRP A 288 -6.31 -5.37 -5.55
N THR A 289 -6.28 -6.12 -4.46
CA THR A 289 -5.08 -6.60 -3.82
C THR A 289 -5.13 -8.11 -3.87
N ALA A 290 -4.35 -8.69 -4.77
CA ALA A 290 -4.12 -10.13 -4.77
C ALA A 290 -3.23 -10.50 -3.58
N HIS A 291 -3.27 -11.77 -3.17
CA HIS A 291 -2.68 -12.24 -1.90
C HIS A 291 -1.16 -11.96 -1.74
N TYR A 292 -0.50 -11.58 -2.83
CA TYR A 292 0.94 -11.38 -2.93
C TYR A 292 1.35 -10.18 -3.78
N PHE A 293 0.41 -9.37 -4.27
CA PHE A 293 0.70 -8.25 -5.14
C PHE A 293 0.39 -6.92 -4.46
N PRO A 294 1.12 -5.83 -4.80
CA PRO A 294 0.65 -4.48 -4.51
C PRO A 294 -0.73 -4.24 -5.15
N LYS A 295 -1.42 -3.18 -4.71
CA LYS A 295 -2.71 -2.77 -5.27
C LYS A 295 -2.59 -2.65 -6.79
N GLU A 296 -3.27 -3.53 -7.53
CA GLU A 296 -3.38 -3.43 -8.98
C GLU A 296 -4.62 -2.62 -9.33
N THR A 297 -4.53 -1.89 -10.44
CA THR A 297 -5.61 -1.06 -10.96
C THR A 297 -5.81 -1.35 -12.44
N GLN A 298 -7.06 -1.42 -12.87
CA GLN A 298 -7.41 -1.69 -14.26
C GLN A 298 -8.65 -0.88 -14.65
N GLN A 299 -8.54 -0.13 -15.73
CA GLN A 299 -9.61 0.73 -16.24
C GLN A 299 -10.44 0.06 -17.34
N GLU A 300 -9.86 -0.90 -18.07
CA GLU A 300 -10.49 -1.58 -19.20
C GLU A 300 -10.45 -3.10 -19.05
N GLY A 301 -11.34 -3.84 -19.72
CA GLY A 301 -11.31 -5.32 -19.68
C GLY A 301 -11.84 -5.93 -18.37
N PHE A 302 -12.57 -5.15 -17.58
CA PHE A 302 -13.36 -5.65 -16.46
C PHE A 302 -14.85 -5.44 -16.70
N CYS A 303 -15.67 -6.15 -15.94
CA CYS A 303 -17.10 -5.95 -15.86
C CYS A 303 -17.62 -6.26 -14.46
N VAL A 304 -18.77 -5.68 -14.11
CA VAL A 304 -19.39 -5.82 -12.79
C VAL A 304 -20.75 -6.49 -12.93
N ARG A 305 -21.07 -7.37 -12.00
CA ARG A 305 -22.37 -8.04 -11.88
C ARG A 305 -22.73 -8.21 -10.41
N ARG A 306 -24.00 -8.53 -10.13
CA ARG A 306 -24.39 -8.99 -8.80
C ARG A 306 -24.07 -10.47 -8.63
N ASP A 307 -23.82 -10.86 -7.39
CA ASP A 307 -23.76 -12.26 -6.97
C ASP A 307 -25.13 -12.74 -6.46
N GLU A 308 -25.23 -14.04 -6.21
CA GLU A 308 -26.47 -14.67 -5.70
C GLU A 308 -26.90 -14.15 -4.32
N ARG A 309 -26.00 -13.46 -3.60
CA ARG A 309 -26.26 -12.90 -2.27
C ARG A 309 -26.66 -11.42 -2.34
N GLY A 310 -26.77 -10.85 -3.54
CA GLY A 310 -27.04 -9.42 -3.77
C GLY A 310 -25.84 -8.50 -3.57
N GLY A 311 -24.65 -9.06 -3.33
CA GLY A 311 -23.39 -8.33 -3.36
C GLY A 311 -22.95 -8.05 -4.80
N TYR A 312 -21.92 -7.22 -4.96
CA TYR A 312 -21.32 -6.98 -6.27
C TYR A 312 -20.00 -7.72 -6.41
N VAL A 313 -19.82 -8.34 -7.57
CA VAL A 313 -18.56 -8.96 -7.96
C VAL A 313 -18.09 -8.32 -9.25
N ALA A 314 -16.79 -8.04 -9.31
CA ALA A 314 -16.15 -7.62 -10.53
C ALA A 314 -15.39 -8.81 -11.13
N THR A 315 -15.58 -9.02 -12.42
CA THR A 315 -14.85 -9.98 -13.23
C THR A 315 -13.82 -9.19 -14.04
N ILE A 316 -12.56 -9.62 -14.02
CA ILE A 316 -11.52 -9.13 -14.93
C ILE A 316 -11.10 -10.26 -15.87
N CYS A 317 -10.77 -9.89 -17.09
CA CYS A 317 -10.15 -10.79 -18.06
C CYS A 317 -8.64 -10.54 -18.04
N HIS A 318 -7.88 -11.61 -17.79
CA HIS A 318 -6.44 -11.53 -17.73
C HIS A 318 -5.83 -12.58 -18.64
N GLU A 319 -4.93 -12.17 -19.53
CA GLU A 319 -4.28 -13.07 -20.49
C GLU A 319 -3.54 -14.19 -19.78
N ASP A 320 -3.81 -15.43 -20.19
CA ASP A 320 -3.07 -16.59 -19.69
C ASP A 320 -1.64 -16.56 -20.22
N GLN A 321 -0.75 -16.06 -19.39
CA GLN A 321 0.66 -15.84 -19.73
C GLN A 321 1.38 -17.11 -20.16
N ALA A 322 0.93 -18.29 -19.73
CA ALA A 322 1.46 -19.57 -20.19
C ALA A 322 0.96 -19.91 -21.60
N ALA A 323 -0.33 -19.68 -21.89
CA ALA A 323 -0.91 -19.90 -23.21
C ALA A 323 -0.33 -18.93 -24.25
N VAL A 324 -0.17 -17.65 -23.90
CA VAL A 324 0.47 -16.64 -24.76
C VAL A 324 1.91 -17.06 -25.08
N HIS A 325 2.67 -17.51 -24.09
CA HIS A 325 4.03 -18.00 -24.32
C HIS A 325 4.03 -19.22 -25.25
N GLN A 326 3.16 -20.21 -25.02
CA GLN A 326 3.09 -21.41 -25.86
C GLN A 326 2.72 -21.07 -27.32
N ASN A 327 1.80 -20.14 -27.53
CA ASN A 327 1.33 -19.75 -28.85
C ASN A 327 2.35 -18.89 -29.62
N SER A 328 3.11 -18.03 -28.93
CA SER A 328 4.02 -17.06 -29.55
C SER A 328 5.47 -17.54 -29.64
N CYS A 329 5.92 -18.42 -28.74
CA CYS A 329 7.34 -18.73 -28.53
C CYS A 329 7.80 -20.08 -29.08
N GLY A 330 6.94 -20.83 -29.78
CA GLY A 330 7.19 -22.24 -30.13
C GLY A 330 8.59 -22.57 -30.66
N ASN A 331 9.09 -21.82 -31.65
CA ASN A 331 10.45 -21.99 -32.22
C ASN A 331 11.30 -20.70 -32.14
N VAL A 332 10.89 -19.75 -31.31
CA VAL A 332 11.46 -18.39 -31.29
C VAL A 332 11.89 -18.07 -29.87
N THR A 333 13.07 -17.46 -29.69
CA THR A 333 13.47 -16.98 -28.37
C THR A 333 12.48 -15.92 -27.92
N CYS A 334 11.91 -16.12 -26.74
CA CYS A 334 11.01 -15.15 -26.13
C CYS A 334 11.63 -14.55 -24.88
N VAL A 335 11.40 -13.26 -24.70
CA VAL A 335 11.73 -12.54 -23.48
C VAL A 335 10.50 -11.75 -23.08
N ARG A 336 10.28 -11.55 -21.79
CA ARG A 336 9.12 -10.81 -21.31
C ARG A 336 9.51 -9.46 -20.77
N LYS A 337 8.87 -8.42 -21.30
CA LYS A 337 8.94 -7.04 -20.84
C LYS A 337 7.74 -6.74 -19.95
N CYS A 338 7.94 -6.05 -18.83
CA CYS A 338 6.85 -5.81 -17.87
C CYS A 338 5.79 -4.85 -18.42
N CYS A 339 6.20 -3.72 -18.96
CA CYS A 339 5.31 -2.71 -19.54
C CYS A 339 5.17 -2.86 -21.05
N PRO A 340 4.07 -2.38 -21.66
CA PRO A 340 3.88 -2.35 -23.11
C PRO A 340 5.03 -1.68 -23.90
N GLU A 341 4.99 -1.83 -25.22
CA GLU A 341 5.90 -1.13 -26.13
C GLU A 341 5.80 0.39 -25.94
N GLY A 342 6.95 1.08 -25.96
CA GLY A 342 6.98 2.54 -25.76
C GLY A 342 6.78 3.00 -24.31
N GLN A 343 6.69 2.09 -23.34
CA GLN A 343 6.51 2.42 -21.93
C GLN A 343 7.64 1.89 -21.05
N ILE A 344 7.85 2.50 -19.89
CA ILE A 344 8.81 2.11 -18.84
C ILE A 344 8.15 2.14 -17.46
N HIS A 345 8.79 1.52 -16.49
CA HIS A 345 8.25 1.46 -15.14
C HIS A 345 8.60 2.73 -14.34
N SER A 346 7.61 3.27 -13.64
CA SER A 346 7.81 4.32 -12.64
C SER A 346 8.29 3.74 -11.30
N GLU A 347 8.68 4.59 -10.34
CA GLU A 347 8.99 4.18 -8.96
C GLU A 347 7.79 3.50 -8.24
N GLY A 348 6.57 3.71 -8.75
CA GLY A 348 5.35 3.01 -8.35
C GLY A 348 5.09 1.72 -9.13
N THR A 349 3.82 1.32 -9.27
CA THR A 349 3.40 0.14 -10.06
C THR A 349 2.99 0.47 -11.50
N ASP A 350 3.14 1.73 -11.92
CA ASP A 350 2.55 2.20 -13.17
C ASP A 350 3.57 2.23 -14.31
N CYS A 351 3.09 1.89 -15.50
CA CYS A 351 3.81 2.03 -16.74
C CYS A 351 3.58 3.41 -17.33
N LEU A 352 4.66 4.14 -17.63
CA LEU A 352 4.61 5.49 -18.18
C LEU A 352 5.20 5.50 -19.59
N PRO A 353 4.65 6.33 -20.51
CA PRO A 353 5.24 6.50 -21.83
C PRO A 353 6.67 7.06 -21.73
N VAL A 354 7.57 6.56 -22.56
CA VAL A 354 8.95 7.05 -22.60
C VAL A 354 9.00 8.48 -23.13
N LYS A 355 9.91 9.29 -22.58
CA LYS A 355 10.21 10.65 -23.08
C LYS A 355 11.25 10.63 -24.19
N HIS A 356 12.19 9.68 -24.13
CA HIS A 356 13.28 9.53 -25.10
C HIS A 356 13.49 8.05 -25.45
N GLU A 357 13.88 7.76 -26.69
CA GLU A 357 14.15 6.39 -27.14
C GLU A 357 15.30 5.71 -26.39
N SER A 358 16.25 6.47 -25.86
CA SER A 358 17.35 5.94 -25.04
C SER A 358 16.88 5.32 -23.72
N GLN A 359 15.62 5.55 -23.33
CA GLN A 359 15.01 4.98 -22.14
C GLN A 359 14.35 3.62 -22.40
N LEU A 360 14.19 3.24 -23.67
CA LEU A 360 13.59 1.97 -24.03
C LEU A 360 14.51 0.82 -23.63
N TRP A 361 13.95 -0.11 -22.86
CA TRP A 361 14.64 -1.34 -22.51
C TRP A 361 15.01 -2.14 -23.76
N LYS A 362 16.27 -2.60 -23.82
CA LYS A 362 16.77 -3.51 -24.85
C LYS A 362 17.38 -4.73 -24.17
N PRO A 363 17.01 -5.95 -24.57
CA PRO A 363 17.57 -7.14 -23.96
C PRO A 363 19.06 -7.26 -24.28
N ASN A 364 19.86 -7.55 -23.25
CA ASN A 364 21.26 -7.91 -23.40
C ASN A 364 21.43 -9.38 -23.01
N PHE A 365 21.86 -10.20 -23.96
CA PHE A 365 21.99 -11.64 -23.79
C PHE A 365 23.40 -12.05 -23.42
N VAL A 366 23.54 -13.10 -22.61
CA VAL A 366 24.83 -13.71 -22.27
C VAL A 366 24.82 -15.21 -22.53
N ASP A 367 26.01 -15.77 -22.74
CA ASP A 367 26.22 -17.22 -22.83
C ASP A 367 26.34 -17.89 -21.44
N THR A 368 26.59 -19.20 -21.43
CA THR A 368 26.82 -19.97 -20.20
C THR A 368 28.05 -19.53 -19.41
N ASN A 369 28.98 -18.80 -20.03
CA ASN A 369 30.17 -18.22 -19.39
C ASN A 369 29.96 -16.75 -18.99
N LEU A 370 28.73 -16.24 -19.06
CA LEU A 370 28.36 -14.85 -18.75
C LEU A 370 29.06 -13.81 -19.63
N THR A 371 29.40 -14.18 -20.86
CA THR A 371 29.92 -13.27 -21.88
C THR A 371 28.78 -12.73 -22.73
N ASN A 372 28.78 -11.44 -23.05
CA ASN A 372 27.73 -10.84 -23.88
C ASN A 372 27.73 -11.47 -25.28
N VAL A 373 26.55 -11.89 -25.74
CA VAL A 373 26.39 -12.45 -27.09
C VAL A 373 25.28 -11.72 -27.83
N THR A 374 25.45 -11.63 -29.15
CA THR A 374 24.41 -11.11 -30.04
C THR A 374 23.51 -12.26 -30.46
N LEU A 375 22.22 -12.16 -30.17
CA LEU A 375 21.26 -13.20 -30.53
C LEU A 375 21.26 -13.42 -32.05
N SER A 376 21.54 -14.65 -32.47
CA SER A 376 21.61 -15.02 -33.90
C SER A 376 20.25 -15.41 -34.51
N GLY A 377 19.20 -15.51 -33.68
CA GLY A 377 17.86 -15.94 -34.08
C GLY A 377 16.79 -14.85 -33.97
N ASN A 378 15.55 -15.21 -34.33
CA ASN A 378 14.39 -14.34 -34.14
C ASN A 378 14.10 -14.17 -32.65
N LEU A 379 13.81 -12.94 -32.24
CA LEU A 379 13.41 -12.57 -30.88
C LEU A 379 11.96 -12.09 -30.88
N THR A 380 11.16 -12.63 -29.97
CA THR A 380 9.81 -12.12 -29.70
C THR A 380 9.77 -11.54 -28.28
N ILE A 381 9.31 -10.30 -28.16
CA ILE A 381 9.11 -9.66 -26.85
C ILE A 381 7.64 -9.84 -26.47
N LEU A 382 7.40 -10.57 -25.38
CA LEU A 382 6.09 -10.65 -24.75
C LEU A 382 5.94 -9.47 -23.79
N TYR A 383 4.72 -8.99 -23.58
CA TYR A 383 4.45 -7.87 -22.69
C TYR A 383 3.58 -8.31 -21.52
N GLY A 384 3.71 -7.62 -20.38
CA GLY A 384 2.92 -7.85 -19.18
C GLY A 384 3.69 -8.55 -18.06
N ARG A 385 3.08 -8.57 -16.88
CA ARG A 385 3.63 -9.21 -15.68
C ARG A 385 3.26 -10.70 -15.63
N PRO A 386 4.11 -11.55 -15.04
CA PRO A 386 3.76 -12.95 -14.80
C PRO A 386 2.72 -13.08 -13.67
N GLN A 387 1.91 -14.14 -13.72
CA GLN A 387 0.84 -14.42 -12.75
C GLN A 387 1.37 -15.21 -11.55
N CYS A 388 2.10 -14.56 -10.66
CA CYS A 388 2.70 -15.21 -9.49
C CYS A 388 3.10 -14.17 -8.43
N SER A 389 3.39 -14.62 -7.21
CA SER A 389 4.02 -13.76 -6.21
C SER A 389 5.38 -13.26 -6.73
N LEU A 390 5.54 -11.95 -6.89
CA LEU A 390 6.73 -11.34 -7.48
C LEU A 390 7.68 -10.78 -6.41
N TYR A 391 8.98 -10.83 -6.68
CA TYR A 391 9.97 -9.98 -6.02
C TYR A 391 10.72 -9.14 -7.05
N LEU A 392 11.19 -7.97 -6.62
CA LEU A 392 12.00 -7.07 -7.43
C LEU A 392 13.47 -7.43 -7.25
N ALA A 393 14.14 -7.80 -8.34
CA ALA A 393 15.59 -7.96 -8.38
C ALA A 393 16.22 -6.63 -8.84
N ASP A 394 16.88 -5.94 -7.90
CA ASP A 394 17.55 -4.67 -8.14
C ASP A 394 19.09 -4.79 -8.01
N PRO A 395 19.81 -4.92 -9.13
CA PRO A 395 21.26 -5.06 -9.12
C PRO A 395 21.98 -3.77 -8.65
N SER A 396 21.29 -2.63 -8.58
CA SER A 396 21.86 -1.36 -8.12
C SER A 396 21.87 -1.24 -6.60
N GLU A 397 20.94 -1.92 -5.91
CA GLU A 397 20.84 -1.90 -4.45
C GLU A 397 21.54 -3.11 -3.80
N ASN A 398 21.49 -4.27 -4.43
CA ASN A 398 21.96 -5.53 -3.84
C ASN A 398 22.69 -6.39 -4.87
N GLU A 399 23.94 -6.77 -4.58
CA GLU A 399 24.74 -7.61 -5.48
C GLU A 399 24.16 -9.02 -5.67
N ASN A 400 23.36 -9.50 -4.71
CA ASN A 400 22.69 -10.79 -4.82
C ASN A 400 21.49 -10.75 -5.79
N ASP A 401 21.04 -9.56 -6.17
CA ASP A 401 19.93 -9.35 -7.09
C ASP A 401 20.41 -9.13 -8.54
N LYS A 402 21.69 -9.40 -8.83
CA LYS A 402 22.20 -9.47 -10.19
C LYS A 402 21.47 -10.59 -10.95
N PHE A 403 21.11 -10.31 -12.19
CA PHE A 403 20.49 -11.28 -13.08
C PHE A 403 21.06 -11.16 -14.49
N TYR A 404 20.98 -12.23 -15.25
CA TYR A 404 21.45 -12.30 -16.63
C TYR A 404 20.40 -12.96 -17.52
N LEU A 405 20.26 -12.48 -18.75
CA LEU A 405 19.33 -13.05 -19.71
C LEU A 405 20.09 -13.96 -20.67
N PHE A 406 19.71 -15.23 -20.75
CA PHE A 406 20.34 -16.19 -21.65
C PHE A 406 19.69 -16.18 -23.04
N GLU A 407 20.43 -16.68 -24.04
CA GLU A 407 19.99 -16.72 -25.45
C GLU A 407 18.72 -17.54 -25.68
N ASN A 408 18.41 -18.47 -24.77
CA ASN A 408 17.17 -19.24 -24.78
C ASN A 408 15.98 -18.46 -24.19
N GLY A 409 16.21 -17.26 -23.66
CA GLY A 409 15.21 -16.41 -23.03
C GLY A 409 15.07 -16.61 -21.52
N ASP A 410 15.80 -17.55 -20.91
CA ASP A 410 15.73 -17.74 -19.46
C ASP A 410 16.47 -16.62 -18.73
N LEU A 411 15.94 -16.21 -17.58
CA LEU A 411 16.59 -15.28 -16.67
C LEU A 411 17.33 -16.06 -15.58
N PHE A 412 18.64 -15.87 -15.50
CA PHE A 412 19.52 -16.54 -14.55
C PHE A 412 19.88 -15.61 -13.38
N SER A 413 19.63 -16.09 -12.16
CA SER A 413 19.95 -15.40 -10.91
C SER A 413 21.14 -16.11 -10.22
N PRO A 414 22.35 -15.54 -10.18
CA PRO A 414 23.54 -16.22 -9.64
C PRO A 414 23.45 -16.52 -8.14
N ALA A 415 22.77 -15.68 -7.37
CA ALA A 415 22.69 -15.83 -5.91
C ALA A 415 21.89 -17.08 -5.50
N SER A 416 20.81 -17.38 -6.21
CA SER A 416 20.02 -18.60 -5.98
C SER A 416 20.43 -19.76 -6.89
N ASN A 417 21.19 -19.49 -7.94
CA ASN A 417 21.53 -20.43 -9.01
C ASN A 417 20.29 -21.00 -9.72
N ASP A 418 19.22 -20.20 -9.80
CA ASP A 418 17.97 -20.54 -10.46
C ASP A 418 17.89 -19.95 -11.87
N ARG A 419 17.08 -20.61 -12.71
CA ARG A 419 16.74 -20.15 -14.06
C ARG A 419 15.23 -20.05 -14.17
N ASP A 420 14.75 -18.83 -14.38
CA ASP A 420 13.34 -18.56 -14.55
C ASP A 420 13.01 -18.41 -16.05
N PRO A 421 12.07 -19.21 -16.58
CA PRO A 421 11.61 -19.07 -17.95
C PRO A 421 10.82 -17.76 -18.14
N PRO A 422 10.61 -17.29 -19.39
CA PRO A 422 9.86 -16.06 -19.70
C PRO A 422 8.44 -16.00 -19.14
N THR A 423 7.87 -17.14 -18.74
CA THR A 423 6.57 -17.21 -18.06
C THR A 423 6.60 -16.77 -16.60
N ARG A 424 7.79 -16.75 -15.98
CA ARG A 424 8.04 -16.54 -14.55
C ARG A 424 8.79 -15.24 -14.21
N TYR A 425 9.13 -14.44 -15.20
CA TYR A 425 9.73 -13.14 -14.96
C TYR A 425 9.22 -12.11 -15.96
N CYS A 426 9.47 -10.84 -15.69
CA CYS A 426 9.53 -9.80 -16.71
C CYS A 426 10.66 -8.84 -16.37
N VAL A 427 11.28 -8.22 -17.39
CA VAL A 427 12.37 -7.24 -17.22
C VAL A 427 11.92 -5.91 -17.81
N ASP A 428 12.27 -4.80 -17.16
CA ASP A 428 12.02 -3.47 -17.73
C ASP A 428 13.04 -2.45 -17.25
N SER A 429 12.99 -1.27 -17.87
CA SER A 429 13.68 -0.08 -17.41
C SER A 429 12.81 0.64 -16.37
N PHE A 430 13.42 1.02 -15.25
CA PHE A 430 12.79 1.71 -14.13
C PHE A 430 13.41 3.10 -13.99
N VAL A 431 12.56 4.12 -13.81
CA VAL A 431 13.01 5.48 -13.47
C VAL A 431 13.14 5.58 -11.95
N THR A 432 14.33 5.92 -11.47
CA THR A 432 14.61 6.18 -10.05
C THR A 432 14.24 7.61 -9.66
N ALA A 433 14.21 7.90 -8.35
CA ALA A 433 13.99 9.24 -7.82
C ALA A 433 14.98 10.29 -8.38
N ASP A 434 16.22 9.87 -8.67
CA ASP A 434 17.26 10.72 -9.26
C ASP A 434 17.12 10.87 -10.80
N ASN A 435 16.00 10.41 -11.37
CA ASN A 435 15.72 10.39 -12.80
C ASN A 435 16.78 9.59 -13.61
N THR A 436 17.43 8.62 -12.96
CA THR A 436 18.31 7.65 -13.63
C THR A 436 17.52 6.42 -14.05
N ILE A 437 17.98 5.76 -15.10
CA ILE A 437 17.31 4.57 -15.65
C ILE A 437 18.13 3.35 -15.30
N VAL A 438 17.50 2.43 -14.59
CA VAL A 438 18.10 1.16 -14.17
C VAL A 438 17.26 0.01 -14.70
N THR A 439 17.90 -1.08 -15.10
CA THR A 439 17.17 -2.27 -15.54
C THR A 439 16.95 -3.16 -14.32
N LYS A 440 15.68 -3.47 -14.03
CA LYS A 440 15.29 -4.37 -12.93
C LYS A 440 14.43 -5.51 -13.48
N ALA A 441 14.37 -6.61 -12.75
CA ALA A 441 13.53 -7.76 -13.09
C ALA A 441 12.49 -7.99 -12.00
N LEU A 442 11.26 -8.30 -12.40
CA LEU A 442 10.23 -8.84 -11.51
C LEU A 442 10.20 -10.35 -11.73
N ILE A 443 10.51 -11.12 -10.69
CA ILE A 443 10.67 -12.57 -10.77
C ILE A 443 9.67 -13.25 -9.83
N CYS A 444 9.06 -14.35 -10.28
CA CYS A 444 8.19 -15.17 -9.45
C CYS A 444 8.99 -15.83 -8.33
N PHE A 445 8.51 -15.75 -7.08
CA PHE A 445 8.99 -16.65 -6.04
C PHE A 445 8.86 -18.10 -6.51
N ALA A 446 9.91 -18.90 -6.30
CA ALA A 446 9.81 -20.34 -6.43
C ALA A 446 8.70 -20.80 -5.50
N GLU A 447 7.58 -21.26 -6.06
CA GLU A 447 6.58 -21.95 -5.27
C GLU A 447 7.31 -23.14 -4.67
N VAL A 448 7.58 -23.09 -3.37
CA VAL A 448 8.10 -24.24 -2.63
C VAL A 448 7.09 -25.35 -2.87
N GLY A 449 7.45 -26.30 -3.73
CA GLY A 449 6.51 -27.18 -4.39
C GLY A 449 5.43 -27.67 -3.45
N THR A 450 4.19 -27.31 -3.77
CA THR A 450 2.94 -27.77 -3.15
C THR A 450 2.68 -29.28 -3.34
N ASN A 451 3.73 -30.05 -3.60
CA ASN A 451 3.76 -31.51 -3.57
C ASN A 451 4.31 -32.06 -2.24
N MET A 452 4.73 -31.20 -1.29
CA MET A 452 4.83 -31.56 0.12
C MET A 452 3.56 -31.08 0.84
N GLU A 453 2.82 -32.02 1.43
CA GLU A 453 1.56 -31.84 2.16
C GLU A 453 1.43 -30.48 2.89
N PRO A 454 0.29 -29.77 2.75
CA PRO A 454 0.02 -28.46 3.36
C PRO A 454 -0.10 -28.46 4.89
N VAL A 455 0.22 -29.57 5.55
CA VAL A 455 0.09 -29.72 7.00
C VAL A 455 1.25 -29.06 7.74
N CYS A 456 2.47 -29.06 7.17
CA CYS A 456 3.66 -28.52 7.84
C CYS A 456 3.81 -26.99 7.75
N THR A 457 3.32 -26.37 6.67
CA THR A 457 3.34 -24.89 6.50
C THR A 457 2.35 -24.21 7.43
N ASN A 458 1.14 -24.75 7.56
CA ASN A 458 0.15 -24.28 8.55
C ASN A 458 0.62 -24.51 9.99
N ALA A 459 1.32 -25.62 10.24
CA ALA A 459 1.96 -25.87 11.53
C ALA A 459 3.04 -24.81 11.82
N LYS A 460 3.89 -24.43 10.87
CA LYS A 460 4.89 -23.37 11.10
C LYS A 460 4.24 -22.04 11.47
N HIS A 461 3.17 -21.64 10.77
CA HIS A 461 2.45 -20.40 11.04
C HIS A 461 1.67 -20.41 12.36
N THR A 462 1.36 -21.58 12.92
CA THR A 462 0.61 -21.69 14.19
C THR A 462 1.53 -21.99 15.37
N VAL A 463 2.51 -22.87 15.19
CA VAL A 463 3.44 -23.35 16.22
C VAL A 463 4.45 -22.27 16.60
N TYR A 464 4.98 -21.53 15.63
CA TYR A 464 5.96 -20.47 15.91
C TYR A 464 5.40 -19.36 16.81
N PRO A 465 4.23 -18.74 16.52
CA PRO A 465 3.65 -17.75 17.44
C PRO A 465 3.18 -18.37 18.76
N ALA A 466 2.72 -19.62 18.77
CA ALA A 466 2.35 -20.30 20.02
C ALA A 466 3.57 -20.49 20.94
N LEU A 467 4.70 -20.95 20.40
CA LEU A 467 5.95 -21.09 21.16
C LEU A 467 6.48 -19.74 21.64
N LEU A 468 6.43 -18.70 20.81
CA LEU A 468 6.81 -17.34 21.19
C LEU A 468 5.95 -16.80 22.35
N LEU A 469 4.63 -17.01 22.32
CA LEU A 469 3.74 -16.61 23.41
C LEU A 469 4.04 -17.36 24.69
N VAL A 470 4.22 -18.68 24.61
CA VAL A 470 4.58 -19.52 25.76
C VAL A 470 5.91 -19.05 26.36
N SER A 471 6.94 -18.83 25.54
CA SER A 471 8.22 -18.27 25.98
C SER A 471 8.06 -16.90 26.62
N THR A 472 7.22 -16.03 26.07
CA THR A 472 6.95 -14.69 26.63
C THR A 472 6.33 -14.79 28.04
N VAL A 473 5.39 -15.71 28.25
CA VAL A 473 4.78 -15.94 29.58
C VAL A 473 5.81 -16.44 30.58
N PHE A 474 6.64 -17.42 30.21
CA PHE A 474 7.71 -17.92 31.08
C PHE A 474 8.72 -16.83 31.42
N LEU A 475 9.17 -16.03 30.44
CA LEU A 475 10.04 -14.87 30.66
C LEU A 475 9.42 -13.84 31.61
N GLY A 476 8.11 -13.58 31.48
CA GLY A 476 7.38 -12.68 32.38
C GLY A 476 7.34 -13.19 33.82
N ILE A 477 7.07 -14.48 34.02
CA ILE A 477 7.10 -15.12 35.35
C ILE A 477 8.51 -15.08 35.93
N THR A 478 9.53 -15.42 35.14
CA THR A 478 10.94 -15.37 35.56
C THR A 478 11.34 -13.95 35.97
N LEU A 479 10.95 -12.94 35.20
CA LEU A 479 11.19 -11.53 35.53
C LEU A 479 10.48 -11.14 36.84
N PHE A 480 9.23 -11.57 37.02
CA PHE A 480 8.46 -11.31 38.25
C PHE A 480 9.12 -11.93 39.50
N ILE A 481 9.64 -13.15 39.41
CA ILE A 481 10.36 -13.81 40.50
C ILE A 481 11.66 -13.07 40.82
N TYR A 482 12.46 -12.71 39.81
CA TYR A 482 13.69 -11.94 40.01
C TYR A 482 13.41 -10.55 40.60
N LEU A 483 12.24 -9.97 40.30
CA LEU A 483 11.79 -8.76 40.94
C LEU A 483 11.29 -9.03 42.38
N SER A 484 10.60 -10.13 42.67
CA SER A 484 10.02 -10.33 44.00
C SER A 484 11.04 -10.67 45.09
N VAL A 485 12.19 -11.25 44.72
CA VAL A 485 13.22 -11.69 45.69
C VAL A 485 14.31 -10.62 45.85
N PRO A 486 14.37 -9.89 46.98
CA PRO A 486 15.34 -8.81 47.19
C PRO A 486 16.80 -9.31 47.21
N ASP A 487 17.04 -10.54 47.67
CA ASP A 487 18.37 -11.16 47.72
C ASP A 487 19.02 -11.33 46.34
N LEU A 488 18.19 -11.48 45.29
CA LEU A 488 18.64 -11.59 43.90
C LEU A 488 18.92 -10.21 43.28
N ARG A 489 18.27 -9.15 43.74
CA ARG A 489 18.47 -7.77 43.24
C ARG A 489 19.76 -7.12 43.74
N GLY A 490 20.25 -7.55 44.91
CA GLY A 490 21.40 -6.94 45.58
C GLY A 490 22.75 -7.23 44.92
N LYS A 491 22.86 -8.33 44.17
CA LYS A 491 24.10 -8.74 43.50
C LYS A 491 24.17 -8.16 42.09
N LEU A 492 25.34 -7.67 41.68
CA LEU A 492 25.60 -7.17 40.31
C LEU A 492 25.15 -8.17 39.23
N HIS A 493 25.37 -9.47 39.49
CA HIS A 493 24.96 -10.55 38.60
C HIS A 493 23.43 -10.59 38.38
N GLY A 494 22.63 -10.38 39.43
CA GLY A 494 21.17 -10.38 39.32
C GLY A 494 20.64 -9.17 38.55
N ARG A 495 21.30 -8.01 38.65
CA ARG A 495 20.94 -6.81 37.88
C ARG A 495 21.13 -6.99 36.37
N CYS A 496 22.26 -7.60 35.97
CA CYS A 496 22.51 -7.91 34.56
C CYS A 496 21.47 -8.91 34.02
N LEU A 497 21.13 -9.93 34.81
CA LEU A 497 20.17 -10.94 34.41
C LEU A 497 18.75 -10.37 34.28
N ILE A 498 18.32 -9.51 35.20
CA ILE A 498 17.02 -8.80 35.11
C ILE A 498 16.94 -7.95 33.83
N SER A 499 18.00 -7.20 33.51
CA SER A 499 18.07 -6.37 32.30
C SER A 499 18.02 -7.19 31.02
N LEU A 500 18.71 -8.33 30.98
CA LEU A 500 18.70 -9.23 29.84
C LEU A 500 17.33 -9.89 29.66
N ALA A 501 16.73 -10.38 30.75
CA ALA A 501 15.41 -11.01 30.73
C ALA A 501 14.31 -10.02 30.32
N SER A 502 14.39 -8.76 30.76
CA SER A 502 13.42 -7.73 30.35
C SER A 502 13.55 -7.39 28.87
N ALA A 503 14.77 -7.31 28.33
CA ALA A 503 15.00 -7.09 26.89
C ALA A 503 14.40 -8.23 26.04
N PHE A 504 14.64 -9.49 26.42
CA PHE A 504 14.04 -10.64 25.73
C PHE A 504 12.52 -10.68 25.85
N PHE A 505 11.97 -10.34 27.02
CA PHE A 505 10.52 -10.26 27.21
C PHE A 505 9.87 -9.24 26.27
N VAL A 506 10.42 -8.02 26.18
CA VAL A 506 9.91 -6.98 25.28
C VAL A 506 10.03 -7.40 23.81
N ALA A 507 11.17 -7.96 23.40
CA ALA A 507 11.38 -8.42 22.04
C ALA A 507 10.38 -9.53 21.63
N PHE A 508 10.18 -10.54 22.47
CA PHE A 508 9.26 -11.64 22.18
C PHE A 508 7.79 -11.21 22.22
N LEU A 509 7.45 -10.24 23.08
CA LEU A 509 6.12 -9.65 23.12
C LEU A 509 5.80 -8.87 21.84
N LEU A 510 6.72 -8.04 21.35
CA LEU A 510 6.56 -7.29 20.09
C LEU A 510 6.46 -8.23 18.87
N MET A 511 7.29 -9.27 18.82
CA MET A 511 7.21 -10.29 17.77
C MET A 511 5.86 -11.01 17.81
N SER A 512 5.38 -11.41 19.00
CA SER A 512 4.09 -12.09 19.15
C SER A 512 2.91 -11.22 18.71
N ILE A 513 2.94 -9.91 19.01
CA ILE A 513 1.92 -8.94 18.55
C ILE A 513 1.94 -8.83 17.03
N SER A 514 3.13 -8.78 16.42
CA SER A 514 3.28 -8.68 14.96
C SER A 514 2.69 -9.92 14.25
N TYR A 515 2.93 -11.12 14.79
CA TYR A 515 2.33 -12.35 14.25
C TYR A 515 0.82 -12.43 14.45
N LEU A 516 0.29 -11.95 15.58
CA LEU A 516 -1.14 -12.03 15.88
C LEU A 516 -1.98 -11.01 15.11
N THR A 517 -1.41 -9.85 14.81
CA THR A 517 -2.17 -8.78 14.19
C THR A 517 -2.43 -9.03 12.71
N ASN A 518 -1.58 -9.77 11.97
CA ASN A 518 -1.74 -10.08 10.53
C ASN A 518 -2.11 -8.88 9.64
N THR A 519 -2.01 -7.67 10.18
CA THR A 519 -2.31 -6.42 9.53
C THR A 519 -0.99 -5.79 9.16
N PRO A 520 -0.84 -5.26 7.94
CA PRO A 520 0.32 -4.47 7.59
C PRO A 520 0.43 -3.30 8.58
N LEU A 521 1.49 -3.32 9.40
CA LEU A 521 1.79 -2.22 10.30
C LEU A 521 2.07 -0.98 9.45
N SER A 522 1.56 0.17 9.88
CA SER A 522 1.87 1.45 9.25
C SER A 522 3.40 1.61 9.09
N PRO A 523 3.90 2.13 7.95
CA PRO A 523 5.34 2.30 7.71
C PRO A 523 6.06 3.05 8.83
N GLY A 524 5.39 4.01 9.47
CA GLY A 524 5.94 4.75 10.61
C GLY A 524 6.15 3.90 11.86
N ILE A 525 5.25 2.96 12.13
CA ILE A 525 5.35 2.00 13.26
C ILE A 525 6.38 0.92 12.91
N CYS A 526 6.42 0.46 11.66
CA CYS A 526 7.38 -0.55 11.22
C CYS A 526 8.83 -0.03 11.28
N THR A 527 9.06 1.22 10.88
CA THR A 527 10.38 1.86 10.97
C THR A 527 10.81 2.17 12.40
N THR A 528 9.88 2.56 13.28
CA THR A 528 10.19 2.73 14.72
C THR A 528 10.46 1.39 15.38
N ILE A 529 9.60 0.38 15.20
CA ILE A 529 9.82 -0.97 15.76
C ILE A 529 11.10 -1.58 15.19
N GLY A 530 11.41 -1.42 13.90
CA GLY A 530 12.62 -1.95 13.27
C GLY A 530 13.91 -1.27 13.75
N LYS A 531 13.92 0.07 13.82
CA LYS A 531 15.04 0.83 14.41
C LYS A 531 15.18 0.52 15.90
N ASP A 532 14.09 0.47 16.64
CA ASP A 532 14.08 0.24 18.08
C ASP A 532 14.48 -1.19 18.41
N THR A 533 13.99 -2.23 17.72
CA THR A 533 14.43 -3.62 17.99
C THR A 533 15.92 -3.81 17.69
N SER A 534 16.45 -3.22 16.61
CA SER A 534 17.89 -3.28 16.32
C SER A 534 18.74 -2.48 17.32
N GLN A 535 18.20 -1.41 17.92
CA GLN A 535 18.92 -0.53 18.86
C GLN A 535 18.73 -0.94 20.34
N TYR A 536 17.60 -1.57 20.68
CA TYR A 536 17.29 -2.13 22.01
C TYR A 536 18.05 -3.43 22.29
N VAL A 537 18.29 -4.27 21.27
CA VAL A 537 19.10 -5.48 21.42
C VAL A 537 20.58 -5.15 21.64
N ILE A 538 21.08 -3.98 21.17
CA ILE A 538 22.53 -3.73 21.14
C ILE A 538 23.04 -2.73 22.21
N VAL A 539 22.33 -1.67 22.66
CA VAL A 539 23.03 -0.67 23.52
C VAL A 539 22.24 0.01 24.65
N LYS A 540 20.98 0.44 24.47
CA LYS A 540 20.42 1.47 25.38
C LYS A 540 19.94 0.97 26.75
N HIS A 541 19.43 -0.27 26.87
CA HIS A 541 18.97 -0.78 28.17
C HIS A 541 20.11 -1.22 29.10
N ALA A 542 21.23 -1.71 28.55
CA ALA A 542 22.42 -2.03 29.33
C ALA A 542 23.00 -0.77 30.02
N ILE A 543 22.96 0.39 29.36
CA ILE A 543 23.49 1.66 29.90
C ILE A 543 22.49 2.30 30.90
N GLY A 544 21.18 2.24 30.62
CA GLY A 544 20.16 2.81 31.51
C GLY A 544 20.08 2.10 32.88
N VAL A 545 20.18 0.76 32.89
CA VAL A 545 20.16 -0.03 34.14
C VAL A 545 21.49 0.10 34.91
N CYS A 546 22.62 0.30 34.22
CA CYS A 546 23.90 0.63 34.86
C CYS A 546 23.90 2.03 35.53
N LYS A 547 23.18 3.02 34.99
CA LYS A 547 23.05 4.34 35.63
C LYS A 547 22.15 4.35 36.86
N ILE A 548 21.12 3.49 36.92
CA ILE A 548 20.30 3.30 38.13
C ILE A 548 21.07 2.51 39.20
N ALA A 549 22.07 1.71 38.79
CA ALA A 549 22.91 0.93 39.70
C ALA A 549 23.98 1.73 40.46
N THR A 550 24.10 3.05 40.24
CA THR A 550 25.05 3.95 40.91
C THR A 550 24.41 4.96 41.87
N TRP A 551 23.12 4.77 42.21
CA TRP A 551 22.45 5.47 43.31
C TRP A 551 21.94 4.48 44.37
#